data_AF-A0A1Q3B0Y9-F1
#
_entry.id   AF-A0A1Q3B0Y9-F1
#
_cell.length_a   1.000
_cell.length_b   1.000
_cell.length_c   1.000
_cell.angle_alpha   90.00
_cell.angle_beta   90.00
_cell.angle_gamma   90.00
#
_symmetry.space_group_name_H-M   'P 1'
#
loop_
_entity.id
_entity.type
_entity.pdbx_description
1 polymer ?
#
loop_
_entity_poly.entity_id
_entity_poly.type
_entity_poly.pdbx_seq_one_letter_code
_entity_poly.pdbx_strand_id
1 'polypeptide(L)'
;MEDATPISTPMDFGLKLSKESCEKEVDDTLYRSLVGSLMYLTATRSDLMFSISMISRFMECPKRSHWEAGKRILRYVCGTIDHGIHYEKTQNSNLVGYSDSDWGGMLEDSKSTSGFFLTLVQV
;
A
#
# COMPACT_ATOMS: atom_id res chain seq x y z
N MET A 1 2.26 -16.63 -10.52
CA MET A 1 1.40 -15.43 -10.59
C MET A 1 0.55 -15.39 -11.85
N GLU A 2 0.82 -16.23 -12.85
CA GLU A 2 0.13 -16.24 -14.14
C GLU A 2 -1.39 -16.55 -14.06
N ASP A 3 -1.85 -17.20 -12.98
CA ASP A 3 -3.27 -17.51 -12.73
C ASP A 3 -3.94 -16.64 -11.66
N ALA A 4 -3.31 -15.55 -11.22
CA ALA A 4 -3.88 -14.71 -10.17
C ALA A 4 -5.05 -13.88 -10.71
N THR A 5 -6.23 -13.98 -10.09
CA THR A 5 -7.38 -13.13 -10.46
C THR A 5 -7.09 -11.67 -10.10
N PRO A 6 -7.04 -10.74 -11.07
CA PRO A 6 -6.76 -9.34 -10.80
C PRO A 6 -7.76 -8.70 -9.85
N ILE A 7 -7.35 -7.65 -9.15
CA ILE A 7 -8.25 -6.83 -8.32
C ILE A 7 -8.00 -5.35 -8.58
N SER A 8 -9.04 -4.53 -8.49
CA SER A 8 -9.00 -3.11 -8.86
C SER A 8 -8.49 -2.19 -7.75
N THR A 9 -8.44 -2.64 -6.50
CA THR A 9 -7.91 -1.85 -5.38
C THR A 9 -6.86 -2.62 -4.58
N PRO A 10 -5.76 -1.96 -4.17
CA PRO A 10 -4.68 -2.63 -3.43
C PRO A 10 -5.08 -3.02 -2.01
N MET A 11 -6.11 -2.35 -1.45
CA MET A 11 -6.64 -2.60 -0.11
C MET A 11 -8.17 -2.48 -0.11
N ASP A 12 -8.83 -3.20 0.79
CA ASP A 12 -10.27 -3.05 1.02
C ASP A 12 -10.57 -1.80 1.84
N PHE A 13 -11.67 -1.12 1.49
CA PHE A 13 -12.11 0.06 2.22
C PHE A 13 -12.53 -0.30 3.64
N GLY A 14 -11.99 0.40 4.64
CA GLY A 14 -12.29 0.12 6.05
C GLY A 14 -11.70 -1.18 6.60
N LEU A 15 -10.73 -1.80 5.92
CA LEU A 15 -10.02 -2.97 6.44
C LEU A 15 -9.33 -2.62 7.76
N LYS A 16 -9.68 -3.34 8.82
CA LYS A 16 -9.08 -3.21 10.15
C LYS A 16 -8.19 -4.41 10.42
N LEU A 17 -6.87 -4.20 10.40
CA LEU A 17 -5.87 -5.19 10.78
C LEU A 17 -5.51 -5.02 12.26
N SER A 18 -5.20 -6.13 12.93
CA SER A 18 -4.91 -6.15 14.38
C SER A 18 -3.85 -7.19 14.70
N LYS A 19 -2.88 -6.80 15.53
CA LYS A 19 -1.84 -7.68 16.10
C LYS A 19 -2.41 -8.76 17.01
N GLU A 20 -3.51 -8.47 17.72
CA GLU A 20 -4.07 -9.31 18.78
C GLU A 20 -5.09 -10.35 18.27
N SER A 21 -5.19 -10.53 16.95
CA SER A 21 -6.10 -11.53 16.40
C SER A 21 -5.69 -12.95 16.84
N CYS A 22 -6.68 -13.77 17.21
CA CYS A 22 -6.50 -15.21 17.50
C CYS A 22 -6.23 -16.05 16.24
N GLU A 23 -5.79 -15.41 15.16
CA GLU A 23 -5.48 -16.05 13.90
C GLU A 23 -4.16 -16.81 13.96
N LYS A 24 -4.01 -17.78 13.05
CA LYS A 24 -2.74 -18.48 12.87
C LYS A 24 -1.67 -17.50 12.41
N GLU A 25 -0.49 -17.65 12.99
CA GLU A 25 0.72 -16.95 12.55
C GLU A 25 1.16 -17.45 11.18
N VAL A 26 1.82 -16.55 10.47
CA VAL A 26 2.46 -16.81 9.19
C VAL A 26 3.97 -16.71 9.40
N ASP A 27 4.74 -17.43 8.59
CA ASP A 27 6.20 -17.32 8.58
C ASP A 27 6.61 -15.85 8.37
N ASP A 28 7.26 -15.30 9.38
CA ASP A 28 7.66 -13.91 9.45
C ASP A 28 8.82 -13.58 8.50
N THR A 29 9.65 -14.55 8.13
CA THR A 29 10.68 -14.38 7.10
C THR A 29 10.02 -14.21 5.72
N LEU A 30 9.05 -15.07 5.40
CA LEU A 30 8.30 -14.96 4.15
C LEU A 30 7.51 -13.65 4.07
N TYR A 31 6.87 -13.25 5.17
CA TYR A 31 6.12 -12.01 5.23
C TYR A 31 7.02 -10.77 5.06
N ARG A 32 8.16 -10.72 5.77
CA ARG A 32 9.14 -9.62 5.64
C ARG A 32 9.71 -9.54 4.24
N SER A 33 10.01 -10.68 3.60
CA SER A 33 10.45 -10.72 2.21
C SER A 33 9.38 -10.14 1.28
N LEU A 34 8.11 -10.53 1.45
CA LEU A 34 7.00 -9.98 0.67
C LEU A 34 6.89 -8.45 0.81
N VAL A 35 6.86 -7.96 2.05
CA VAL A 35 6.74 -6.51 2.33
C VAL A 35 7.94 -5.75 1.74
N GLY A 36 9.16 -6.27 1.90
CA GLY A 36 10.36 -5.67 1.34
C GLY A 36 10.34 -5.57 -0.18
N SER A 37 9.93 -6.65 -0.87
CA SER A 37 9.77 -6.65 -2.32
C SER A 37 8.70 -5.66 -2.79
N LEU A 38 7.58 -5.57 -2.08
CA LEU A 38 6.53 -4.60 -2.40
C LEU A 38 7.01 -3.17 -2.17
N MET A 39 7.78 -2.91 -1.12
CA MET A 39 8.29 -1.58 -0.80
C MET A 39 9.19 -1.03 -1.93
N TYR A 40 9.92 -1.88 -2.64
CA TYR A 40 10.67 -1.48 -3.84
C TYR A 40 9.76 -0.86 -4.93
N LEU A 41 8.55 -1.39 -5.11
CA LEU A 41 7.60 -0.89 -6.11
C LEU A 41 7.07 0.52 -5.79
N THR A 42 7.07 0.95 -4.52
CA THR A 42 6.55 2.28 -4.14
C THR A 42 7.30 3.44 -4.78
N ALA A 43 8.56 3.22 -5.22
CA ALA A 43 9.35 4.22 -5.92
C ALA A 43 8.76 4.60 -7.29
N THR A 44 8.13 3.64 -7.99
CA THR A 44 7.52 3.85 -9.31
C THR A 44 5.99 3.83 -9.28
N ARG A 45 5.40 3.33 -8.18
CA ARG A 45 3.97 3.12 -7.98
C ARG A 45 3.53 3.71 -6.64
N SER A 46 3.38 5.04 -6.61
CA SER A 46 2.96 5.78 -5.41
C SER A 46 1.54 5.43 -4.95
N ASP A 47 0.70 4.92 -5.84
CA ASP A 47 -0.64 4.39 -5.55
C ASP A 47 -0.62 3.22 -4.55
N LEU A 48 0.49 2.49 -4.44
CA LEU A 48 0.65 1.37 -3.50
C LEU A 48 1.12 1.80 -2.10
N MET A 49 1.64 3.01 -1.96
CA MET A 49 2.37 3.47 -0.77
C MET A 49 1.57 3.29 0.52
N PHE A 50 0.30 3.71 0.52
CA PHE A 50 -0.57 3.57 1.69
C PHE A 50 -0.75 2.09 2.07
N SER A 51 -1.09 1.24 1.10
CA SER A 51 -1.39 -0.17 1.35
C SER A 51 -0.17 -0.92 1.90
N ILE A 52 1.01 -0.64 1.35
CA ILE A 52 2.28 -1.24 1.78
C ILE A 52 2.69 -0.72 3.17
N SER A 53 2.54 0.59 3.41
CA SER A 53 2.79 1.22 4.71
C SER A 53 1.89 0.68 5.83
N MET A 54 0.66 0.26 5.51
CA MET A 54 -0.24 -0.36 6.46
C MET A 54 0.21 -1.79 6.82
N ILE A 55 0.51 -2.63 5.83
CA ILE A 55 0.90 -4.03 6.10
C ILE A 55 2.31 -4.15 6.72
N SER A 56 3.21 -3.18 6.48
CA SER A 56 4.56 -3.18 7.07
C SER A 56 4.55 -3.05 8.60
N ARG A 57 3.46 -2.55 9.19
CA ARG A 57 3.30 -2.41 10.65
C ARG A 57 3.21 -3.77 11.37
N PHE A 58 2.99 -4.86 10.64
CA PHE A 58 2.77 -6.20 11.18
C PHE A 58 3.91 -7.18 10.87
N MET A 59 5.14 -6.69 10.67
CA MET A 59 6.30 -7.53 10.33
C MET A 59 6.88 -8.33 11.51
N GLU A 60 6.56 -7.98 12.75
CA GLU A 60 7.06 -8.68 13.94
C GLU A 60 6.37 -10.04 14.12
N CYS A 61 5.04 -10.05 14.12
CA CYS A 61 4.21 -11.24 14.26
C CYS A 61 3.05 -11.20 13.24
N PRO A 62 3.30 -11.58 11.97
CA PRO A 62 2.28 -11.55 10.94
C PRO A 62 1.24 -12.66 11.15
N LYS A 63 -0.03 -12.30 10.94
CA LYS A 63 -1.18 -13.18 11.07
C LYS A 63 -1.74 -13.46 9.68
N ARG A 64 -2.65 -14.42 9.59
CA ARG A 64 -3.26 -14.84 8.32
C ARG A 64 -3.90 -13.67 7.56
N SER A 65 -4.62 -12.78 8.24
CA SER A 65 -5.21 -11.57 7.67
C SER A 65 -4.16 -10.63 7.07
N HIS A 66 -3.01 -10.45 7.74
CA HIS A 66 -1.89 -9.65 7.24
C HIS A 66 -1.35 -10.25 5.93
N TRP A 67 -1.18 -11.57 5.88
CA TRP A 67 -0.74 -12.28 4.68
C TRP A 67 -1.77 -12.18 3.53
N GLU A 68 -3.06 -12.27 3.84
CA GLU A 68 -4.12 -12.11 2.86
C GLU A 68 -4.17 -10.68 2.29
N ALA A 69 -3.94 -9.66 3.11
CA ALA A 69 -3.77 -8.28 2.65
C ALA A 69 -2.56 -8.14 1.73
N GLY A 70 -1.40 -8.74 2.07
CA GLY A 70 -0.22 -8.76 1.20
C GLY A 70 -0.48 -9.44 -0.15
N LYS A 71 -1.15 -10.61 -0.15
CA LYS A 71 -1.58 -11.28 -1.39
C LYS A 71 -2.54 -10.44 -2.22
N ARG A 72 -3.42 -9.65 -1.59
CA ARG A 72 -4.30 -8.73 -2.31
C ARG A 72 -3.52 -7.67 -3.07
N ILE A 73 -2.52 -7.05 -2.43
CA ILE A 73 -1.64 -6.07 -3.08
C ILE A 73 -0.96 -6.70 -4.29
N LEU A 74 -0.45 -7.94 -4.17
CA LEU A 74 0.13 -8.66 -5.29
C LEU A 74 -0.86 -8.89 -6.46
N ARG A 75 -2.12 -9.21 -6.16
CA ARG A 75 -3.18 -9.35 -7.19
C ARG A 75 -3.47 -8.02 -7.88
N TYR A 76 -3.41 -6.91 -7.15
CA TYR A 76 -3.58 -5.58 -7.73
C TYR A 76 -2.40 -5.22 -8.64
N VAL A 77 -1.16 -5.50 -8.21
CA VAL A 77 0.04 -5.31 -9.04
C VAL A 77 -0.06 -6.15 -10.32
N CYS A 78 -0.47 -7.42 -10.22
CA CYS A 78 -0.67 -8.28 -11.38
C CYS A 78 -1.69 -7.71 -12.37
N GLY A 79 -2.78 -7.12 -11.88
CA GLY A 79 -3.81 -6.48 -12.70
C GLY A 79 -3.42 -5.13 -13.30
N THR A 80 -2.32 -4.54 -12.82
CA THR A 80 -1.88 -3.19 -13.20
C THR A 80 -0.43 -3.17 -13.64
N ILE A 81 0.09 -4.28 -14.16
CA ILE A 81 1.49 -4.40 -14.62
C ILE A 81 1.83 -3.35 -15.67
N ASP A 82 0.88 -3.00 -16.53
CA ASP A 82 1.05 -2.02 -17.61
C ASP A 82 0.84 -0.57 -17.14
N HIS A 83 0.54 -0.34 -15.86
CA HIS A 83 0.35 1.00 -15.31
C HIS A 83 1.69 1.58 -14.83
N GLY A 84 1.99 2.81 -15.23
CA GLY A 84 3.17 3.55 -14.79
C GLY A 84 2.94 5.06 -14.80
N ILE A 85 3.91 5.80 -14.25
CA ILE A 85 3.89 7.26 -14.25
C ILE A 85 4.45 7.76 -15.58
N HIS A 86 3.67 8.55 -16.31
CA HIS A 86 4.09 9.20 -17.54
C HIS A 86 4.36 10.68 -17.27
N TYR A 87 5.60 11.11 -17.51
CA TYR A 87 5.99 12.52 -17.42
C TYR A 87 6.14 13.10 -18.83
N GLU A 88 5.28 14.05 -19.18
CA GLU A 88 5.38 14.80 -20.42
C GLU A 88 5.94 16.20 -20.17
N LYS A 89 6.89 16.63 -21.02
CA LYS A 89 7.46 17.97 -20.92
C LYS A 89 6.42 19.01 -21.33
N THR A 90 5.92 19.76 -20.36
CA THR A 90 4.95 20.85 -20.59
C THR A 90 5.60 22.20 -20.33
N GLN A 91 5.33 23.22 -21.14
CA GLN A 91 5.94 24.54 -20.98
C GLN A 91 5.34 25.35 -19.81
N ASN A 92 4.11 25.03 -19.38
CA ASN A 92 3.36 25.73 -18.33
C ASN A 92 2.81 24.75 -17.26
N SER A 93 3.68 24.00 -16.59
CA SER A 93 3.27 23.13 -15.49
C SER A 93 3.50 23.78 -14.12
N ASN A 94 2.46 23.83 -13.29
CA ASN A 94 2.58 24.20 -11.88
C ASN A 94 2.61 22.94 -11.01
N LEU A 95 3.49 22.93 -10.00
CA LEU A 95 3.51 21.90 -8.98
C LEU A 95 2.42 22.20 -7.94
N VAL A 96 1.45 21.29 -7.79
CA VAL A 96 0.37 21.38 -6.81
C VAL A 96 0.55 20.26 -5.79
N GLY A 97 0.47 20.61 -4.51
CA GLY A 97 0.53 19.67 -3.40
C GLY A 97 -0.76 19.63 -2.62
N TYR A 98 -1.18 18.41 -2.27
CA TYR A 98 -2.27 18.12 -1.36
C TYR A 98 -1.69 17.44 -0.13
N SER A 99 -2.23 17.75 1.04
CA SER A 99 -1.87 17.09 2.29
C SER A 99 -3.15 16.70 3.02
N ASP A 100 -3.15 15.51 3.59
CA ASP A 100 -4.22 14.99 4.41
C ASP A 100 -3.64 14.30 5.65
N SER A 101 -4.42 14.24 6.71
CA SER A 101 -4.06 13.52 7.92
C SER A 101 -5.31 12.99 8.60
N ASP A 102 -5.32 11.70 8.91
CA ASP A 102 -6.37 11.15 9.75
C ASP A 102 -6.14 11.51 11.24
N TRP A 103 -7.19 11.45 12.05
CA TRP A 103 -7.10 11.62 13.50
C TRP A 103 -7.24 10.29 14.19
N GLY A 104 -6.14 9.77 14.73
CA GLY A 104 -6.11 8.51 15.47
C GLY A 104 -6.62 7.31 14.67
N GLY A 105 -6.40 7.27 13.35
CA GLY A 105 -6.93 6.24 12.47
C GLY A 105 -6.46 4.82 12.82
N MET A 106 -5.36 4.69 13.57
CA MET A 106 -4.84 3.40 14.03
C MET A 106 -5.48 2.93 15.32
N LEU A 107 -6.16 1.78 15.26
CA LEU A 107 -6.85 1.18 16.40
C LEU A 107 -5.94 0.84 17.58
N GLU A 108 -4.69 0.45 17.32
CA GLU A 108 -3.78 -0.04 18.36
C GLU A 108 -3.22 1.09 19.21
N ASP A 109 -2.66 2.11 18.56
CA ASP A 109 -1.89 3.15 19.25
C ASP A 109 -2.56 4.54 19.17
N SER A 110 -3.74 4.63 18.54
CA SER A 110 -4.40 5.91 18.21
C SER A 110 -3.48 6.88 17.46
N LYS A 111 -2.52 6.34 16.70
CA LYS A 111 -1.60 7.12 15.88
C LYS A 111 -2.30 7.60 14.62
N SER A 112 -2.03 8.84 14.26
CA SER A 112 -2.42 9.42 12.99
C SER A 112 -1.51 8.96 11.85
N THR A 113 -2.07 8.83 10.65
CA THR A 113 -1.37 8.66 9.39
C THR A 113 -1.52 9.96 8.59
N SER A 114 -0.39 10.59 8.28
CA SER A 114 -0.33 11.75 7.39
C SER A 114 0.08 11.31 5.99
N GLY A 115 -0.50 11.93 4.98
CA GLY A 115 -0.18 11.70 3.57
C GLY A 115 -0.04 13.02 2.82
N PHE A 116 0.80 13.01 1.80
CA PHE A 116 0.89 14.11 0.84
C PHE A 116 0.88 13.55 -0.58
N PHE A 117 0.31 14.31 -1.50
CA PHE A 117 0.26 13.98 -2.92
C PHE A 117 0.70 15.20 -3.72
N LEU A 118 1.71 15.03 -4.58
CA LEU A 118 2.26 16.07 -5.44
C LEU A 118 1.92 15.73 -6.88
N THR A 119 1.41 16.71 -7.63
CA THR A 119 1.08 16.56 -9.04
C THR A 119 1.48 17.79 -9.86
N LEU A 120 1.77 17.57 -11.13
CA LEU A 120 1.99 18.65 -12.09
C LEU A 120 0.68 18.93 -12.82
N VAL A 121 0.16 20.15 -12.69
CA VAL A 121 -1.07 20.59 -13.35
C VAL A 121 -0.70 21.57 -14.46
N GLN A 122 -1.26 21.37 -15.64
CA GLN A 122 -1.12 22.30 -16.75
C GLN A 122 -2.08 23.48 -16.56
N VAL A 123 -1.56 24.70 -16.67
CA VAL A 123 -2.34 25.95 -16.65
C VAL A 123 -2.78 26.32 -18.05
#